data_AF-A0A157SFE8-F1
#
_entry.id   AF-A0A157SFE8-F1
#
_cell.length_a   1.000
_cell.length_b   1.000
_cell.length_c   1.000
_cell.angle_alpha   90.00
_cell.angle_beta   90.00
_cell.angle_gamma   90.00
#
_symmetry.space_group_name_H-M   'P 1'
#
loop_
_entity.id
_entity.type
_entity.pdbx_description
1 polymer ?
#
loop_
_entity_poly.entity_id
_entity_poly.type
_entity_poly.pdbx_seq_one_letter_code
_entity_poly.pdbx_strand_id
1 'polypeptide(L)'
;MADTTYEQTAPAGAAPHPLDKRGNDKLFTSVFMLVVVLGLTYVGYALSRDLENASQAVPWILLGLALLIALGFEFVNGFHDTANAVATVIYTRSMPAQVAVLWSGFFNFLGVLTSGGAVAFGIISLLPVELILQVGSGAGMAMVFALLLAAIVWNLGTWYFGLPSSSSHTLVGSIIGVGLANQLDMTPTFGRQFRMSVFRCRGTFIALRRCRSGGTWR
;
A
#
# COMPACT_ATOMS: atom_id res chain seq x y z
N MET A 1 10.18 -35.48 14.01
CA MET A 1 10.52 -35.80 15.41
C MET A 1 11.82 -35.06 15.69
N ALA A 2 11.71 -33.77 16.03
CA ALA A 2 12.86 -32.89 16.20
C ALA A 2 12.86 -32.40 17.64
N ASP A 3 14.03 -32.56 18.25
CA ASP A 3 14.31 -32.60 19.67
C ASP A 3 13.92 -31.36 20.48
N THR A 4 13.54 -31.67 21.71
CA THR A 4 13.19 -30.80 22.85
C THR A 4 14.42 -30.24 23.59
N THR A 5 15.53 -29.92 22.91
CA THR A 5 16.81 -29.58 23.59
C THR A 5 17.02 -28.08 23.89
N TYR A 6 15.95 -27.33 24.16
CA TYR A 6 16.07 -25.98 24.73
C TYR A 6 15.86 -25.97 26.25
N GLU A 7 16.25 -27.05 26.93
CA GLU A 7 16.40 -27.03 28.39
C GLU A 7 17.69 -26.27 28.73
N GLN A 8 17.58 -24.95 28.57
CA GLN A 8 18.59 -23.97 28.92
C GLN A 8 18.80 -24.06 30.43
N THR A 9 19.92 -24.66 30.81
CA THR A 9 20.45 -24.73 32.17
C THR A 9 20.72 -23.30 32.62
N ALA A 10 19.73 -22.66 33.25
CA ALA A 10 19.88 -21.37 33.87
C ALA A 10 20.82 -21.52 35.09
N PRO A 11 21.83 -20.66 35.28
CA PRO A 11 22.69 -20.71 36.46
C PRO A 11 21.82 -20.51 37.70
N ALA A 12 21.90 -21.47 38.63
CA ALA A 12 21.20 -21.46 39.91
C ALA A 12 21.63 -20.24 40.73
N GLY A 13 20.87 -19.15 40.64
CA GLY A 13 21.16 -17.88 41.32
C GLY A 13 20.93 -16.61 40.50
N ALA A 14 20.55 -16.70 39.22
CA ALA A 14 20.19 -15.51 38.45
C ALA A 14 18.90 -14.88 38.99
N ALA A 15 18.95 -13.61 39.39
CA ALA A 15 17.76 -12.85 39.77
C ALA A 15 16.72 -12.89 38.63
N PRO A 16 15.42 -13.09 38.92
CA PRO A 16 14.40 -13.18 37.89
C PRO A 16 14.44 -11.95 36.99
N HIS A 17 14.52 -12.17 35.67
CA HIS A 17 14.57 -11.09 34.69
C HIS A 17 13.28 -10.25 34.81
N PRO A 18 13.35 -8.90 34.84
CA PRO A 18 12.16 -8.05 35.06
C PRO A 18 11.02 -8.27 34.06
N LEU A 19 11.32 -8.86 32.89
CA LEU A 19 10.34 -9.21 31.85
C LEU A 19 9.55 -10.52 32.12
N ASP A 20 9.88 -11.28 33.17
CA ASP A 20 9.17 -12.51 33.56
C ASP A 20 7.94 -12.22 34.45
N LYS A 21 7.73 -10.94 34.80
CA LYS A 21 6.47 -10.50 35.39
C LYS A 21 5.41 -10.50 34.30
N ARG A 22 4.60 -11.56 34.27
CA ARG A 22 3.35 -11.67 33.51
C ARG A 22 2.37 -10.59 33.97
N GLY A 23 2.59 -9.36 33.52
CA GLY A 23 1.63 -8.25 33.63
C GLY A 23 0.36 -8.62 32.88
N ASN A 24 -0.73 -7.92 33.19
CA ASN A 24 -2.12 -8.21 32.78
C ASN A 24 -2.36 -8.08 31.25
N ASP A 25 -1.64 -8.87 30.47
CA ASP A 25 -1.68 -9.07 29.02
C ASP A 25 -3.10 -9.34 28.54
N LYS A 26 -3.87 -10.13 29.30
CA LYS A 26 -5.25 -10.48 28.99
C LYS A 26 -6.20 -9.29 29.01
N LEU A 27 -5.98 -8.30 29.88
CA LEU A 27 -6.80 -7.09 29.90
C LEU A 27 -6.53 -6.24 28.66
N PHE A 28 -5.25 -6.05 28.32
CA PHE A 28 -4.89 -5.31 27.12
C PHE A 28 -5.44 -5.98 25.85
N THR A 29 -5.25 -7.30 25.71
CA THR A 29 -5.79 -8.05 24.57
C THR A 29 -7.32 -8.00 24.54
N SER A 30 -8.00 -8.09 25.69
CA SER A 30 -9.47 -8.01 25.74
C SER A 30 -9.99 -6.63 25.35
N VAL A 31 -9.34 -5.55 25.81
CA VAL A 31 -9.69 -4.17 25.42
C VAL A 31 -9.44 -3.96 23.93
N PHE A 32 -8.30 -4.41 23.41
CA PHE A 32 -8.00 -4.31 21.98
C PHE A 32 -9.03 -5.05 21.11
N MET A 33 -9.38 -6.29 21.49
CA MET A 33 -10.39 -7.07 20.78
C MET A 33 -11.78 -6.42 20.86
N LEU A 34 -12.14 -5.84 22.01
CA LEU A 34 -13.40 -5.12 22.18
C LEU A 34 -13.48 -3.89 21.27
N VAL A 35 -12.40 -3.12 21.15
CA VAL A 35 -12.33 -1.97 20.24
C VAL A 35 -12.47 -2.40 18.78
N VAL A 36 -11.81 -3.49 18.37
CA VAL A 36 -11.94 -4.04 17.02
C VAL A 36 -13.37 -4.49 16.72
N VAL A 37 -14.01 -5.22 17.64
CA VAL A 37 -15.39 -5.69 17.47
C VAL A 37 -16.36 -4.51 17.38
N LEU A 38 -16.21 -3.49 18.23
CA LEU A 38 -17.02 -2.27 18.16
C LEU A 38 -16.82 -1.54 16.83
N GLY A 39 -15.58 -1.42 16.36
CA GLY A 39 -15.26 -0.82 15.06
C GLY A 39 -15.90 -1.57 13.90
N LEU A 40 -15.77 -2.90 13.85
CA LEU A 40 -16.40 -3.74 12.83
C LEU A 40 -17.93 -3.63 12.85
N THR A 41 -18.52 -3.58 14.05
CA THR A 41 -19.96 -3.41 14.22
C THR A 41 -20.43 -2.04 13.74
N TYR A 42 -19.68 -0.97 14.02
CA TYR A 42 -19.97 0.38 13.52
C TYR A 42 -19.88 0.45 11.99
N VAL A 43 -18.84 -0.13 11.39
CA VAL A 43 -18.70 -0.20 9.93
C VAL A 43 -19.85 -0.98 9.31
N GLY A 44 -20.21 -2.13 9.88
CA GLY A 44 -21.37 -2.91 9.42
C GLY A 44 -22.68 -2.14 9.51
N TYR A 45 -22.87 -1.37 10.58
CA TYR A 45 -24.04 -0.51 10.75
C TYR A 45 -24.09 0.64 9.74
N ALA A 46 -22.98 1.35 9.55
CA ALA A 46 -22.87 2.44 8.58
C ALA A 46 -23.13 1.93 7.16
N LEU A 47 -22.50 0.81 6.80
CA LEU A 47 -22.72 0.17 5.51
C LEU A 47 -24.18 -0.26 5.32
N SER A 48 -24.83 -0.76 6.38
CA SER A 48 -26.26 -1.14 6.34
C SER A 48 -27.18 0.05 6.12
N ARG A 49 -26.86 1.23 6.68
CA ARG A 49 -27.60 2.46 6.41
C ARG A 49 -27.36 2.98 4.98
N ASP A 50 -26.16 2.80 4.45
CA ASP A 50 -25.87 3.14 3.06
C ASP A 50 -26.58 2.16 2.10
N LEU A 51 -26.75 0.89 2.51
CA LEU A 51 -27.46 -0.19 1.80
C LEU A 51 -28.96 0.07 1.63
N GLU A 52 -29.61 0.76 2.55
CA GLU A 52 -31.04 1.07 2.46
C GLU A 52 -31.39 2.04 1.30
N ASN A 53 -30.41 2.76 0.74
CA ASN A 53 -30.63 3.81 -0.25
C ASN A 53 -30.28 3.45 -1.70
N ALA A 54 -29.66 2.29 -1.99
CA ALA A 54 -29.19 1.97 -3.35
C ALA A 54 -29.91 0.77 -3.98
N SER A 55 -30.71 1.06 -5.01
CA SER A 55 -31.67 0.17 -5.68
C SER A 55 -31.09 -0.74 -6.79
N GLN A 56 -29.77 -0.77 -7.00
CA GLN A 56 -29.13 -1.48 -8.13
C GLN A 56 -28.04 -2.45 -7.65
N ALA A 57 -28.05 -3.71 -8.13
CA ALA A 57 -27.16 -4.80 -7.68
C ALA A 57 -25.68 -4.66 -8.11
N VAL A 58 -25.42 -4.02 -9.26
CA VAL A 58 -24.08 -3.97 -9.88
C VAL A 58 -23.09 -3.10 -9.10
N PRO A 59 -23.45 -1.89 -8.63
CA PRO A 59 -22.58 -1.08 -7.77
C PRO A 59 -22.16 -1.79 -6.48
N TRP A 60 -23.00 -2.66 -5.90
CA TRP A 60 -22.71 -3.36 -4.65
C TRP A 60 -21.59 -4.38 -4.77
N ILE A 61 -21.60 -5.16 -5.85
CA ILE A 61 -20.56 -6.17 -6.11
C ILE A 61 -19.21 -5.47 -6.33
N LEU A 62 -19.22 -4.37 -7.07
CA LEU A 62 -18.02 -3.57 -7.33
C LEU A 62 -17.51 -2.88 -6.06
N LEU A 63 -18.41 -2.35 -5.22
CA LEU A 63 -18.06 -1.76 -3.93
C LEU A 63 -17.45 -2.79 -2.98
N GLY A 64 -18.08 -3.96 -2.86
CA GLY A 64 -17.58 -5.05 -2.02
C GLY A 64 -16.20 -5.53 -2.48
N LEU A 65 -15.99 -5.67 -3.79
CA LEU A 65 -14.70 -6.03 -4.37
C LEU A 65 -13.63 -4.95 -4.14
N ALA A 66 -13.99 -3.68 -4.30
CA ALA A 66 -13.09 -2.55 -4.04
C ALA A 66 -12.67 -2.48 -2.57
N LEU A 67 -13.64 -2.68 -1.65
CA LEU A 67 -13.39 -2.73 -0.21
C LEU A 67 -12.45 -3.90 0.14
N LEU A 68 -12.67 -5.07 -0.44
CA LEU A 68 -11.85 -6.26 -0.20
C LEU A 68 -10.41 -6.04 -0.64
N ILE A 69 -10.20 -5.45 -1.83
CA ILE A 69 -8.85 -5.15 -2.34
C ILE A 69 -8.19 -4.04 -1.50
N ALA A 70 -8.93 -3.01 -1.12
CA ALA A 70 -8.42 -1.94 -0.25
C ALA A 70 -8.00 -2.48 1.13
N LEU A 71 -8.79 -3.35 1.74
CA LEU A 71 -8.43 -4.04 2.99
C LEU A 71 -7.21 -4.95 2.80
N GLY A 72 -7.09 -5.62 1.66
CA GLY A 72 -5.90 -6.40 1.31
C GLY A 72 -4.64 -5.54 1.21
N PHE A 73 -4.73 -4.37 0.57
CA PHE A 73 -3.63 -3.40 0.50
C PHE A 73 -3.23 -2.89 1.89
N GLU A 74 -4.21 -2.49 2.71
CA GLU A 74 -3.97 -2.00 4.07
C GLU A 74 -3.32 -3.08 4.95
N PHE A 75 -3.76 -4.33 4.81
CA PHE A 75 -3.15 -5.46 5.51
C PHE A 75 -1.67 -5.66 5.15
N VAL A 76 -1.34 -5.61 3.86
CA VAL A 76 0.06 -5.74 3.40
C VAL A 76 0.88 -4.56 3.94
N ASN A 77 0.37 -3.33 3.89
CA ASN A 77 1.06 -2.17 4.44
C ASN A 77 1.34 -2.31 5.94
N GLY A 78 0.33 -2.67 6.73
CA GLY A 78 0.48 -2.88 8.17
C GLY A 78 1.47 -4.00 8.51
N PHE A 79 1.55 -5.05 7.68
CA PHE A 79 2.52 -6.13 7.84
C PHE A 79 3.97 -5.63 7.62
N HIS A 80 4.22 -4.84 6.58
CA HIS A 80 5.54 -4.25 6.34
C HIS A 80 5.97 -3.30 7.46
N ASP A 81 5.05 -2.45 7.94
CA ASP A 81 5.34 -1.51 9.03
C ASP A 81 5.58 -2.23 10.36
N THR A 82 4.79 -3.28 10.63
CA THR A 82 4.98 -4.12 11.82
C THR A 82 6.31 -4.86 11.78
N ALA A 83 6.67 -5.47 10.64
CA ALA A 83 7.93 -6.19 10.49
C ALA A 83 9.14 -5.28 10.74
N ASN A 84 9.11 -4.06 10.18
CA ASN A 84 10.18 -3.08 10.34
C ASN A 84 10.28 -2.56 11.78
N ALA A 85 9.15 -2.25 12.43
CA ALA A 85 9.12 -1.72 13.79
C ALA A 85 9.52 -2.79 14.83
N VAL A 86 8.99 -4.00 14.71
CA VAL A 86 9.16 -5.07 15.69
C VAL A 86 10.55 -5.72 15.62
N ALA A 87 11.17 -5.78 14.44
CA ALA A 87 12.50 -6.39 14.27
C ALA A 87 13.56 -5.76 15.18
N THR A 88 13.54 -4.44 15.34
CA THR A 88 14.51 -3.71 16.16
C THR A 88 14.35 -4.02 17.66
N VAL A 89 13.11 -4.07 18.14
CA VAL A 89 12.77 -4.31 19.55
C VAL A 89 13.09 -5.75 19.95
N ILE A 90 12.82 -6.72 19.06
CA ILE A 90 13.18 -8.14 19.28
C ILE A 90 14.70 -8.33 19.22
N TYR A 91 15.40 -7.74 18.25
CA TYR A 91 16.85 -7.90 18.09
C TYR A 91 17.62 -7.33 19.29
N THR A 92 17.17 -6.18 19.82
CA THR A 92 17.73 -5.56 21.03
C THR A 92 17.31 -6.25 22.33
N ARG A 93 16.42 -7.26 22.26
CA ARG A 93 15.83 -7.96 23.41
C ARG A 93 15.20 -7.03 24.44
N SER A 94 14.63 -5.92 23.98
CA SER A 94 14.00 -4.92 24.86
C SER A 94 12.57 -5.29 25.25
N MET A 95 11.88 -6.10 24.45
CA MET A 95 10.52 -6.59 24.71
C MET A 95 10.30 -7.99 24.11
N PRO A 96 9.50 -8.87 24.74
CA PRO A 96 9.11 -10.15 24.16
C PRO A 96 8.32 -9.97 22.86
N ALA A 97 8.52 -10.90 21.91
CA ALA A 97 7.99 -10.81 20.55
C ALA A 97 6.46 -10.67 20.50
N GLN A 98 5.74 -11.37 21.37
CA GLN A 98 4.28 -11.34 21.45
C GLN A 98 3.76 -9.95 21.81
N VAL A 99 4.44 -9.29 22.76
CA VAL A 99 4.04 -7.96 23.24
C VAL A 99 4.43 -6.90 22.21
N ALA A 100 5.58 -7.06 21.54
CA ALA A 100 6.02 -6.15 20.47
C ALA A 100 5.04 -6.12 19.28
N VAL A 101 4.53 -7.28 18.85
CA VAL A 101 3.52 -7.36 17.77
C VAL A 101 2.20 -6.71 18.19
N LEU A 102 1.75 -6.96 19.43
CA LEU A 102 0.53 -6.34 19.96
C LEU A 102 0.64 -4.81 20.04
N TRP A 103 1.78 -4.28 20.49
CA TRP A 103 2.02 -2.84 20.51
C TRP A 103 2.08 -2.24 19.11
N SER A 104 2.73 -2.91 18.18
CA SER A 104 2.81 -2.43 16.80
C SER A 104 1.42 -2.37 16.14
N GLY A 105 0.57 -3.39 16.34
CA GLY A 105 -0.81 -3.38 15.87
C GLY A 105 -1.64 -2.27 16.53
N PHE A 106 -1.47 -2.05 17.83
CA PHE A 106 -2.16 -0.97 18.55
C PHE A 106 -1.79 0.42 18.02
N PHE A 107 -0.50 0.70 17.80
CA PHE A 107 -0.06 1.99 17.26
C PHE A 107 -0.44 2.18 15.79
N ASN A 108 -0.43 1.13 14.98
CA ASN A 108 -0.95 1.19 13.60
C ASN A 108 -2.43 1.60 13.59
N PHE A 109 -3.25 0.94 14.41
CA PHE A 109 -4.67 1.26 14.53
C PHE A 109 -4.90 2.68 15.06
N LEU A 110 -4.15 3.08 16.09
CA LEU A 110 -4.23 4.44 16.65
C LEU A 110 -3.84 5.50 15.61
N GLY A 111 -2.86 5.22 14.75
CA GLY A 111 -2.47 6.08 13.64
C GLY A 111 -3.63 6.34 12.68
N VAL A 112 -4.37 5.29 12.29
CA VAL A 112 -5.56 5.43 11.43
C VAL A 112 -6.67 6.23 12.13
N LEU A 113 -6.96 5.96 13.40
CA LEU A 113 -7.99 6.69 14.15
C LEU A 113 -7.67 8.18 14.33
N THR A 114 -6.41 8.49 14.64
CA THR A 114 -5.95 9.87 14.90
C THR A 114 -5.63 10.64 13.62
N SER A 115 -5.36 9.96 12.51
CA SER A 115 -5.11 10.59 11.21
C SER A 115 -6.31 11.41 10.72
N GLY A 116 -7.54 11.11 11.17
CA GLY A 116 -8.73 11.89 10.82
C GLY A 116 -8.99 11.96 9.31
N GLY A 117 -8.50 10.97 8.56
CA GLY A 117 -8.58 10.93 7.10
C GLY A 117 -7.52 11.79 6.38
N ALA A 118 -6.56 12.41 7.07
CA ALA A 118 -5.51 13.22 6.45
C ALA A 118 -4.70 12.42 5.40
N VAL A 119 -4.41 11.14 5.68
CA VAL A 119 -3.74 10.25 4.72
C VAL A 119 -4.66 9.94 3.53
N ALA A 120 -5.96 9.73 3.77
CA ALA A 120 -6.94 9.50 2.71
C ALA A 120 -7.06 10.73 1.79
N PHE A 121 -7.14 11.95 2.35
CA PHE A 121 -7.12 13.19 1.58
C PHE A 121 -5.81 13.38 0.82
N GLY A 122 -4.67 13.00 1.41
CA GLY A 122 -3.38 12.99 0.73
C GLY A 122 -3.38 12.08 -0.50
N ILE A 123 -3.88 10.85 -0.38
CA ILE A 123 -3.99 9.91 -1.51
C ILE A 123 -4.98 10.43 -2.57
N ILE A 124 -6.13 10.97 -2.16
CA ILE A 124 -7.11 11.55 -3.09
C ILE A 124 -6.53 12.73 -3.86
N SER A 125 -5.71 13.57 -3.20
CA SER A 125 -5.05 14.70 -3.84
C SER A 125 -3.95 14.31 -4.83
N LEU A 126 -3.37 13.11 -4.66
CA LEU A 126 -2.40 12.52 -5.58
C LEU A 126 -3.07 11.78 -6.73
N LEU A 127 -4.32 11.32 -6.54
CA LEU A 127 -5.12 10.77 -7.61
C LEU A 127 -5.49 11.90 -8.59
N PRO A 128 -5.23 11.76 -9.90
CA PRO A 128 -5.76 12.69 -10.89
C PRO A 128 -7.28 12.54 -10.94
N VAL A 129 -8.00 13.37 -10.19
CA VAL A 129 -9.48 13.35 -10.11
C VAL A 129 -10.13 13.58 -11.48
N GLU A 130 -9.42 14.28 -12.40
CA GLU A 130 -9.86 14.45 -13.79
C GLU A 130 -9.93 13.13 -14.58
N LEU A 131 -9.09 12.14 -14.25
CA LEU A 131 -9.11 10.82 -14.91
C LEU A 131 -10.34 10.00 -14.54
N ILE A 132 -10.93 10.18 -13.36
CA ILE A 132 -12.11 9.42 -12.94
C ILE A 132 -13.40 10.08 -13.45
N LEU A 133 -13.42 11.40 -13.59
CA LEU A 133 -14.60 12.15 -14.02
C LEU A 133 -14.83 12.14 -15.54
N GLN A 134 -13.80 11.91 -16.35
CA GLN A 134 -13.93 11.86 -17.83
C GLN A 134 -14.16 10.47 -18.42
N VAL A 135 -13.96 9.39 -17.65
CA VAL A 135 -14.07 8.02 -18.19
C VAL A 135 -15.27 7.33 -17.56
N GLY A 136 -16.30 7.09 -18.39
CA GLY A 136 -17.60 6.56 -17.98
C GLY A 136 -17.52 5.37 -17.01
N SER A 137 -18.53 5.27 -16.14
CA SER A 137 -18.63 4.55 -14.86
C SER A 137 -18.01 3.13 -14.72
N GLY A 138 -17.60 2.46 -15.80
CA GLY A 138 -16.83 1.22 -15.77
C GLY A 138 -15.30 1.39 -15.76
N ALA A 139 -14.77 2.39 -16.47
CA ALA A 139 -13.32 2.55 -16.63
C ALA A 139 -12.66 3.17 -15.38
N GLY A 140 -13.35 4.07 -14.69
CA GLY A 140 -12.89 4.60 -13.40
C GLY A 140 -12.68 3.49 -12.36
N MET A 141 -13.59 2.52 -12.31
CA MET A 141 -13.47 1.36 -11.42
C MET A 141 -12.32 0.45 -11.84
N ALA A 142 -12.17 0.17 -13.13
CA ALA A 142 -11.05 -0.63 -13.65
C ALA A 142 -9.68 0.00 -13.31
N MET A 143 -9.57 1.33 -13.37
CA MET A 143 -8.35 2.04 -12.98
C MET A 143 -8.02 1.89 -11.49
N VAL A 144 -9.02 2.01 -10.61
CA VAL A 144 -8.84 1.81 -9.16
C VAL A 144 -8.41 0.38 -8.86
N PHE A 145 -9.00 -0.61 -9.52
CA PHE A 145 -8.56 -1.99 -9.38
C PHE A 145 -7.13 -2.21 -9.88
N ALA A 146 -6.78 -1.65 -11.03
CA ALA A 146 -5.44 -1.77 -11.61
C ALA A 146 -4.37 -1.14 -10.72
N LEU A 147 -4.60 0.06 -10.18
CA LEU A 147 -3.61 0.74 -9.33
C LEU A 147 -3.42 0.00 -7.99
N LEU A 148 -4.50 -0.49 -7.37
CA LEU A 148 -4.42 -1.22 -6.11
C LEU A 148 -3.75 -2.59 -6.29
N LEU A 149 -4.11 -3.33 -7.35
CA LEU A 149 -3.47 -4.62 -7.65
C LEU A 149 -1.99 -4.46 -7.95
N ALA A 150 -1.59 -3.45 -8.75
CA ALA A 150 -0.19 -3.17 -9.02
C ALA A 150 0.59 -2.87 -7.73
N ALA A 151 0.01 -2.08 -6.83
CA ALA A 151 0.62 -1.75 -5.56
C ALA A 151 0.78 -2.98 -4.64
N ILE A 152 -0.27 -3.81 -4.53
CA ILE A 152 -0.24 -5.04 -3.73
C ILE A 152 0.79 -6.03 -4.27
N VAL A 153 0.76 -6.30 -5.58
CA VAL A 153 1.68 -7.25 -6.23
C VAL A 153 3.12 -6.80 -6.04
N TRP A 154 3.39 -5.49 -6.17
CA TRP A 154 4.73 -4.96 -5.96
C TRP A 154 5.17 -5.04 -4.50
N ASN A 155 4.30 -4.68 -3.54
CA ASN A 155 4.61 -4.80 -2.11
C ASN A 155 4.89 -6.26 -1.72
N LEU A 156 4.03 -7.20 -2.10
CA LEU A 156 4.25 -8.64 -1.87
C LEU A 156 5.48 -9.18 -2.61
N GLY A 157 5.74 -8.71 -3.83
CA GLY A 157 6.92 -9.09 -4.61
C GLY A 157 8.21 -8.65 -3.91
N THR A 158 8.28 -7.40 -3.45
CA THR A 158 9.45 -6.89 -2.72
C THR A 158 9.67 -7.63 -1.41
N TRP A 159 8.60 -8.03 -0.71
CA TRP A 159 8.69 -8.90 0.45
C TRP A 159 9.27 -10.28 0.10
N TYR A 160 8.79 -10.90 -0.98
CA TYR A 160 9.29 -12.20 -1.43
C TYR A 160 10.79 -12.16 -1.79
N PHE A 161 11.25 -11.04 -2.35
CA PHE A 161 12.67 -10.82 -2.66
C PHE A 161 13.49 -10.24 -1.49
N GLY A 162 12.89 -9.98 -0.33
CA GLY A 162 13.56 -9.42 0.84
C GLY A 162 14.10 -8.00 0.67
N LEU A 163 13.56 -7.24 -0.30
CA LEU A 163 14.00 -5.88 -0.58
C LEU A 163 13.26 -4.88 0.33
N PRO A 164 13.96 -3.93 0.98
CA PRO A 164 13.32 -2.86 1.73
C PRO A 164 12.56 -1.96 0.74
N SER A 165 11.23 -1.99 0.80
CA SER A 165 10.35 -1.20 -0.05
C SER A 165 9.45 -0.30 0.78
N SER A 166 9.13 0.88 0.24
CA SER A 166 8.26 1.88 0.85
C SER A 166 6.87 1.83 0.21
N SER A 167 5.85 1.48 0.99
CA SER A 167 4.46 1.39 0.51
C SER A 167 3.95 2.69 -0.13
N SER A 168 4.33 3.85 0.42
CA SER A 168 3.93 5.16 -0.13
C SER A 168 4.49 5.40 -1.53
N HIS A 169 5.75 5.02 -1.77
CA HIS A 169 6.37 5.12 -3.10
C HIS A 169 5.73 4.14 -4.09
N THR A 170 5.42 2.91 -3.63
CA THR A 170 4.71 1.94 -4.45
C THR A 170 3.33 2.46 -4.89
N LEU A 171 2.60 3.10 -3.97
CA LEU A 171 1.28 3.67 -4.25
C LEU A 171 1.37 4.85 -5.23
N VAL A 172 2.29 5.79 -5.03
CA VAL A 172 2.53 6.90 -5.96
C VAL A 172 2.95 6.39 -7.35
N GLY A 173 3.84 5.39 -7.41
CA GLY A 173 4.26 4.77 -8.66
C GLY A 173 3.10 4.10 -9.41
N SER A 174 2.18 3.47 -8.69
CA SER A 174 0.98 2.85 -9.27
C SER A 174 0.00 3.88 -9.83
N ILE A 175 -0.17 5.03 -9.16
CA ILE A 175 -0.99 6.15 -9.63
C ILE A 175 -0.41 6.73 -10.94
N ILE A 176 0.91 6.96 -10.99
CA ILE A 176 1.59 7.45 -12.19
C ILE A 176 1.47 6.44 -13.33
N GLY A 177 1.65 5.15 -13.05
CA GLY A 177 1.57 4.07 -14.02
C GLY A 177 0.19 3.96 -14.69
N VAL A 178 -0.88 3.98 -13.90
CA VAL A 178 -2.25 3.95 -14.44
C VAL A 178 -2.58 5.25 -15.19
N GLY A 179 -2.11 6.40 -14.71
CA GLY A 179 -2.27 7.68 -15.40
C GLY A 179 -1.64 7.68 -16.80
N LEU A 180 -0.44 7.13 -16.93
CA LEU A 180 0.25 6.97 -18.22
C LEU A 180 -0.46 5.95 -19.11
N ALA A 181 -0.86 4.80 -18.58
CA ALA A 181 -1.58 3.77 -19.35
C ALA A 181 -2.89 4.32 -19.94
N ASN A 182 -3.65 5.09 -19.16
CA ASN A 182 -4.89 5.70 -19.64
C ASN A 182 -4.65 6.72 -20.78
N GLN A 183 -3.59 7.51 -20.70
CA GLN A 183 -3.21 8.42 -21.80
C GLN A 183 -2.79 7.66 -23.07
N LEU A 184 -2.15 6.50 -22.92
CA LEU A 184 -1.75 5.65 -24.04
C LEU A 184 -2.96 4.99 -24.72
N ASP A 185 -3.92 4.47 -23.94
CA ASP A 185 -5.13 3.83 -24.47
C ASP A 185 -6.11 4.83 -25.12
N MET A 186 -6.20 6.06 -24.60
CA MET A 186 -7.05 7.12 -25.19
C MET A 186 -6.48 7.75 -26.47
N THR A 187 -5.31 7.31 -26.96
CA THR A 187 -4.68 7.90 -28.14
C THR A 187 -4.58 6.88 -29.30
N PRO A 188 -5.52 6.86 -30.27
CA PRO A 188 -5.35 6.15 -31.55
C PRO A 188 -4.14 6.64 -32.37
N THR A 189 -3.49 7.71 -31.91
CA THR A 189 -2.43 8.47 -32.58
C THR A 189 -1.04 8.27 -31.99
N PHE A 190 -0.87 7.57 -30.85
CA PHE A 190 0.44 7.49 -30.18
C PHE A 190 1.45 6.65 -30.98
N GLY A 191 0.98 5.64 -31.72
CA GLY A 191 1.79 4.87 -32.67
C GLY A 191 2.37 5.70 -33.83
N ARG A 192 1.79 6.87 -34.13
CA ARG A 192 2.31 7.80 -35.15
C ARG A 192 3.16 8.91 -34.55
N GLN A 193 2.82 9.43 -33.36
CA GLN A 193 3.58 10.52 -32.72
C GLN A 193 4.96 10.05 -32.20
N PHE A 194 5.06 8.86 -31.60
CA PHE A 194 6.35 8.34 -31.15
C PHE A 194 7.28 8.01 -32.33
N ARG A 195 6.69 7.49 -33.43
CA ARG A 195 7.40 7.28 -34.69
C ARG A 195 7.83 8.61 -35.34
N MET A 196 7.01 9.67 -35.28
CA MET A 196 7.36 11.00 -35.79
C MET A 196 8.38 11.72 -34.92
N SER A 197 8.33 11.63 -33.59
CA SER A 197 9.32 12.27 -32.71
C SER A 197 10.70 11.60 -32.83
N VAL A 198 10.76 10.27 -32.97
CA VAL A 198 12.03 9.57 -33.25
C VAL A 198 12.55 9.85 -34.67
N PHE A 199 11.68 9.93 -35.68
CA PHE A 199 12.09 10.30 -37.05
C PHE A 199 12.52 11.78 -37.14
N ARG A 200 11.88 12.67 -36.39
CA ARG A 200 12.21 14.09 -36.32
C ARG A 200 13.49 14.33 -35.52
N CYS A 201 13.74 13.59 -34.44
CA CYS A 201 15.04 13.59 -33.77
C CYS A 201 16.16 13.03 -34.65
N ARG A 202 15.93 11.96 -35.42
CA ARG A 202 16.92 11.48 -36.40
C ARG A 202 17.15 12.48 -37.55
N GLY A 203 16.11 13.15 -38.04
CA GLY A 203 16.20 14.18 -39.08
C GLY A 203 16.94 15.43 -38.62
N THR A 204 16.66 15.92 -37.40
CA THR A 204 17.34 17.08 -36.81
C THR A 204 18.79 16.77 -36.45
N PHE A 205 19.12 15.54 -36.04
CA PHE A 205 20.52 15.15 -35.77
C PHE A 205 21.36 14.99 -37.05
N ILE A 206 20.76 14.53 -38.16
CA ILE A 206 21.39 14.53 -39.49
C ILE A 206 21.54 15.96 -40.03
N ALA A 207 20.54 16.83 -39.86
CA ALA A 207 20.61 18.23 -40.25
C ALA A 207 21.67 19.02 -39.45
N LEU A 208 21.80 18.77 -38.15
CA LEU A 208 22.83 19.38 -37.30
C LEU A 208 24.24 18.85 -37.60
N ARG A 209 24.40 17.58 -38.02
CA ARG A 209 25.70 17.11 -38.54
C ARG A 209 26.06 17.70 -39.89
N ARG A 210 25.08 17.99 -40.76
CA ARG A 210 25.33 18.61 -42.07
C ARG A 210 25.64 20.11 -41.98
N CYS A 211 25.12 20.80 -40.97
CA CYS A 211 25.46 22.21 -40.70
C CYS A 211 26.85 22.41 -40.07
N ARG A 212 27.52 21.34 -39.63
CA ARG A 212 28.89 21.36 -39.08
C ARG A 212 29.97 20.97 -40.10
N SER A 213 29.63 20.54 -41.33
CA SER A 213 30.62 20.00 -42.29
C SER A 213 30.63 20.65 -43.68
N GLY A 214 30.16 21.88 -43.82
CA GLY A 214 30.31 22.67 -45.05
C GLY A 214 29.33 23.83 -45.00
N GLY A 215 29.68 25.07 -45.27
CA GLY A 215 30.84 25.66 -45.94
C GLY A 215 30.33 27.03 -46.37
N THR A 216 31.08 28.07 -45.99
CA THR A 216 30.99 29.46 -46.45
C THR A 216 29.65 30.20 -46.32
N TRP A 217 29.59 31.18 -45.40
CA TRP A 217 28.75 32.37 -45.58
C TRP A 217 29.42 33.28 -46.61
N ARG A 218 29.45 32.83 -47.87
CA ARG A 218 29.71 33.52 -49.14
C ARG A 218 29.89 32.50 -50.26
#